data_AF-A0A2W4MMF8-F1
#
_entry.id   AF-A0A2W4MMF8-F1
#
_cell.length_a   1.000
_cell.length_b   1.000
_cell.length_c   1.000
_cell.angle_alpha   90.00
_cell.angle_beta   90.00
_cell.angle_gamma   90.00
#
_symmetry.space_group_name_H-M   'P 1'
#
loop_
_entity.id
_entity.type
_entity.pdbx_description
1 polymer ?
#
loop_
_entity_poly.entity_id
_entity_poly.type
_entity_poly.pdbx_seq_one_letter_code
_entity_poly.pdbx_strand_id
1 'polypeptide(L)'
;LRALGIPYRVDPKIVRGLDYYTKTVFEVLHPQLGAQSALWGGGRYDGLVEHLGGKPTPGVGFAMGMERMLMVLDEMGIPLPPPPRQDLFFAVLGEAARRAALPVVYALRRQGLAVDLDYLGRSLKAQMKYAGRLGARFVAILGESELERGVVVLRDMDQGQQREVPLTAEALAQALVEAMRP
;
A
#
# COMPACT_ATOMS: atom_id res chain seq x y z
N LEU A 1 -22.84 13.10 19.57
CA LEU A 1 -23.51 11.97 18.88
C LEU A 1 -24.77 12.41 18.15
N ARG A 2 -25.84 12.85 18.84
CA ARG A 2 -27.11 13.27 18.20
C ARG A 2 -26.96 14.34 17.11
N ALA A 3 -26.26 15.44 17.42
CA ALA A 3 -26.00 16.51 16.44
C ALA A 3 -25.16 16.07 15.23
N LEU A 4 -24.42 14.96 15.36
CA LEU A 4 -23.59 14.40 14.28
C LEU A 4 -24.30 13.25 13.52
N GLY A 5 -25.55 12.93 13.89
CA GLY A 5 -26.29 11.81 13.28
C GLY A 5 -25.69 10.43 13.52
N ILE A 6 -24.77 10.27 14.49
CA ILE A 6 -24.12 9.00 14.78
C ILE A 6 -25.06 8.11 15.62
N PRO A 7 -25.49 6.94 15.13
CA PRO A 7 -26.33 6.02 15.89
C PRO A 7 -25.59 5.45 17.10
N TYR A 8 -26.28 5.33 18.24
CA TYR A 8 -25.71 4.75 19.45
C TYR A 8 -26.80 4.17 20.36
N ARG A 9 -26.41 3.22 21.21
CA ARG A 9 -27.24 2.70 22.30
C ARG A 9 -26.53 2.97 23.62
N VAL A 10 -27.25 3.51 24.60
CA VAL A 10 -26.72 3.67 25.96
C VAL A 10 -26.87 2.34 26.68
N ASP A 11 -25.76 1.75 27.10
CA ASP A 11 -25.74 0.55 27.93
C ASP A 11 -25.23 0.93 29.33
N PRO A 12 -26.07 0.91 30.37
CA PRO A 12 -25.64 1.22 31.73
C PRO A 12 -24.79 0.10 32.35
N LYS A 13 -24.66 -1.07 31.70
CA LYS A 13 -23.93 -2.25 32.19
C LYS A 13 -22.55 -2.42 31.55
N ILE A 14 -22.12 -1.48 30.71
CA ILE A 14 -20.80 -1.54 30.10
C ILE A 14 -19.71 -1.49 31.19
N VAL A 15 -18.91 -2.54 31.27
CA VAL A 15 -17.74 -2.62 32.14
C VAL A 15 -16.55 -2.95 31.25
N ARG A 16 -15.46 -2.19 31.39
CA ARG A 16 -14.22 -2.42 30.65
C ARG A 16 -13.22 -3.13 31.56
N GLY A 17 -12.40 -3.99 30.99
CA GLY A 17 -11.43 -4.80 31.75
C GLY A 17 -10.23 -4.04 32.32
N LEU A 18 -10.23 -2.71 32.27
CA LEU A 18 -9.14 -1.84 32.73
C LEU A 18 -9.74 -0.77 33.64
N ASP A 19 -9.12 -0.57 34.81
CA ASP A 19 -9.60 0.27 35.91
C ASP A 19 -9.32 1.77 35.71
N TYR A 20 -8.47 2.14 34.75
CA TYR A 20 -8.09 3.53 34.50
C TYR A 20 -9.21 4.41 33.92
N TYR A 21 -10.37 3.85 33.55
CA TYR A 21 -11.46 4.61 32.96
C TYR A 21 -12.20 5.44 34.01
N THR A 22 -12.47 6.71 33.70
CA THR A 22 -13.02 7.69 34.67
C THR A 22 -14.40 8.23 34.29
N LYS A 23 -14.73 8.28 33.00
CA LYS A 23 -15.98 8.87 32.49
C LYS A 23 -16.53 8.07 31.31
N THR A 24 -16.48 8.64 30.11
CA THR A 24 -16.97 8.02 28.87
C THR A 24 -16.31 6.67 28.64
N VAL A 25 -17.12 5.66 28.37
CA VAL A 25 -16.69 4.37 27.83
C VAL A 25 -17.62 4.02 26.67
N PHE A 26 -17.07 3.37 25.65
CA PHE A 26 -17.83 2.98 24.48
C PHE A 26 -17.22 1.75 23.80
N GLU A 27 -18.07 1.04 23.06
CA GLU A 27 -17.70 -0.09 22.22
C GLU A 27 -18.43 0.01 20.89
N VAL A 28 -17.77 -0.43 19.83
CA VAL A 28 -18.39 -0.70 18.54
C VAL A 28 -18.45 -2.20 18.37
N LEU A 29 -19.67 -2.70 18.22
CA LEU A 29 -19.95 -4.12 18.16
C LEU A 29 -20.22 -4.54 16.71
N HIS A 30 -19.77 -5.73 16.35
CA HIS A 30 -20.15 -6.40 15.12
C HIS A 30 -20.84 -7.73 15.48
N PRO A 31 -22.10 -7.97 15.03
CA PRO A 31 -22.88 -9.15 15.43
C PRO A 31 -22.18 -10.49 15.16
N GLN A 32 -21.33 -10.51 14.14
CA GLN A 32 -20.72 -11.74 13.64
C GLN A 32 -19.42 -12.14 14.37
N LEU A 33 -18.89 -11.29 15.27
CA LEU A 33 -17.71 -11.61 16.09
C LEU A 33 -18.03 -12.49 17.34
N GLY A 34 -19.26 -12.99 17.46
CA GLY A 34 -19.67 -13.92 18.53
C GLY A 34 -19.68 -13.31 19.93
N ALA A 35 -19.36 -14.11 20.96
CA ALA A 35 -19.41 -13.70 22.37
C ALA A 35 -18.45 -12.54 22.72
N GLN A 36 -17.43 -12.29 21.89
CA GLN A 36 -16.55 -11.12 21.96
C GLN A 36 -16.87 -10.14 20.82
N SER A 37 -18.12 -9.70 20.76
CA SER A 37 -18.66 -8.88 19.66
C SER A 37 -18.00 -7.50 19.49
N ALA A 38 -17.16 -7.06 20.43
CA ALA A 38 -16.48 -5.77 20.35
C ALA A 38 -15.39 -5.78 19.28
N LEU A 39 -15.66 -5.07 18.17
CA LEU A 39 -14.70 -4.81 17.10
C LEU A 39 -13.60 -3.86 17.58
N TRP A 40 -14.00 -2.78 18.27
CA TRP A 40 -13.11 -1.84 18.94
C TRP A 40 -13.83 -1.14 20.08
N GLY A 41 -13.05 -0.54 20.97
CA GLY A 41 -13.61 0.15 22.13
C GLY A 41 -12.58 1.02 22.82
N GLY A 42 -13.09 1.92 23.65
CA GLY A 42 -12.28 2.96 24.26
C GLY A 42 -13.04 3.74 25.31
N GLY A 43 -12.45 4.85 25.71
CA GLY A 43 -12.99 5.70 26.75
C GLY A 43 -12.01 6.73 27.26
N ARG A 44 -12.45 7.46 28.29
CA ARG A 44 -11.71 8.53 28.94
C ARG A 44 -10.97 8.03 30.18
N TYR A 45 -9.70 8.43 30.33
CA TYR A 45 -8.75 7.92 31.31
C TYR A 45 -7.92 9.03 31.96
N ASP A 46 -8.59 10.03 32.56
CA ASP A 46 -7.95 11.27 33.04
C ASP A 46 -6.83 11.07 34.08
N GLY A 47 -6.90 10.01 34.89
CA GLY A 47 -5.90 9.72 35.93
C GLY A 47 -4.70 8.91 35.45
N LEU A 48 -4.72 8.36 34.23
CA LEU A 48 -3.70 7.41 33.78
C LEU A 48 -2.30 8.03 33.76
N VAL A 49 -2.16 9.27 33.27
CA VAL A 49 -0.86 9.95 33.20
C VAL A 49 -0.28 10.23 34.59
N GLU A 50 -1.13 10.59 35.54
CA GLU A 50 -0.73 10.84 36.94
C GLU A 50 -0.28 9.55 37.63
N HIS A 51 -1.01 8.44 37.44
CA HIS A 51 -0.61 7.12 37.94
C HIS A 51 0.76 6.65 37.42
N LEU A 52 1.17 7.14 36.25
CA LEU A 52 2.47 6.85 35.64
C LEU A 52 3.57 7.87 36.00
N GLY A 53 3.31 8.77 36.97
CA GLY A 53 4.28 9.75 37.46
C GLY A 53 4.34 11.06 36.65
N GLY A 54 3.41 11.25 35.71
CA GLY A 54 3.26 12.50 34.96
C GLY A 54 2.40 13.53 35.70
N LYS A 55 2.20 14.69 35.07
CA LYS A 55 1.23 15.68 35.55
C LYS A 55 -0.20 15.21 35.27
N PRO A 56 -1.20 15.56 36.10
CA PRO A 56 -2.61 15.29 35.80
C PRO A 56 -2.97 15.75 34.38
N THR A 57 -3.31 14.79 33.52
CA THR A 57 -3.52 15.03 32.09
C THR A 57 -4.73 14.23 31.60
N PRO A 58 -5.83 14.91 31.25
CA PRO A 58 -6.99 14.29 30.65
C PRO A 58 -6.67 13.52 29.36
N GLY A 59 -7.30 12.35 29.18
CA GLY A 59 -7.04 11.50 28.02
C GLY A 59 -8.30 10.78 27.55
N VAL A 60 -8.48 10.65 26.24
CA VAL A 60 -9.51 9.81 25.64
C VAL A 60 -8.92 9.12 24.42
N GLY A 61 -9.23 7.85 24.24
CA GLY A 61 -8.68 7.04 23.17
C GLY A 61 -9.43 5.73 23.02
N PHE A 62 -9.03 4.95 22.03
CA PHE A 62 -9.57 3.63 21.77
C PHE A 62 -8.48 2.73 21.20
N ALA A 63 -8.77 1.44 21.21
CA ALA A 63 -7.96 0.44 20.53
C ALA A 63 -8.86 -0.42 19.63
N MET A 64 -8.29 -0.85 18.52
CA MET A 64 -8.91 -1.74 17.54
C MET A 64 -7.97 -2.91 17.27
N GLY A 65 -8.52 -4.13 17.24
CA GLY A 65 -7.76 -5.31 16.82
C GLY A 65 -7.78 -5.40 15.30
N MET A 66 -6.62 -5.30 14.66
CA MET A 66 -6.50 -5.35 13.20
C MET A 66 -6.95 -6.70 12.66
N GLU A 67 -6.64 -7.79 13.36
CA GLU A 67 -7.05 -9.14 13.01
C GLU A 67 -8.59 -9.26 12.99
N ARG A 68 -9.26 -8.69 14.00
CA ARG A 68 -10.74 -8.67 14.06
C ARG A 68 -11.34 -7.84 12.94
N MET A 69 -10.71 -6.72 12.58
CA MET A 69 -11.15 -5.90 11.44
C MET A 69 -11.04 -6.68 10.14
N LEU A 70 -9.92 -7.38 9.91
CA LEU A 70 -9.73 -8.21 8.71
C LEU A 70 -10.75 -9.35 8.63
N MET A 71 -11.04 -10.03 9.75
CA MET A 71 -12.07 -11.06 9.80
C MET A 71 -13.46 -10.52 9.43
N VAL A 72 -13.83 -9.33 9.95
CA VAL A 72 -15.10 -8.70 9.61
C VAL A 72 -15.16 -8.29 8.15
N LEU A 73 -14.08 -7.75 7.58
CA LEU A 73 -14.03 -7.41 6.15
C LEU A 73 -14.22 -8.65 5.26
N ASP A 74 -13.54 -9.75 5.59
CA ASP A 74 -13.65 -11.02 4.87
C ASP A 74 -15.09 -11.56 4.89
N GLU A 75 -15.71 -11.56 6.07
CA GLU A 75 -17.09 -12.03 6.24
C GLU A 75 -18.13 -11.14 5.54
N MET A 76 -17.91 -9.82 5.52
CA MET A 76 -18.74 -8.89 4.77
C MET A 76 -18.51 -8.99 3.25
N GLY A 77 -17.55 -9.80 2.79
CA GLY A 77 -17.16 -9.89 1.40
C GLY A 77 -16.57 -8.58 0.87
N ILE A 78 -15.99 -7.76 1.74
CA ILE A 78 -15.34 -6.50 1.36
C ILE A 78 -13.92 -6.83 0.91
N PRO A 79 -13.60 -6.71 -0.39
CA PRO A 79 -12.27 -7.03 -0.88
C PRO A 79 -11.25 -6.01 -0.35
N LEU A 80 -10.09 -6.51 0.07
CA LEU A 80 -8.94 -5.65 0.33
C LEU A 80 -8.41 -5.12 -1.01
N PRO A 81 -7.86 -3.89 -1.03
CA PRO A 81 -7.17 -3.40 -2.21
C PRO A 81 -6.04 -4.38 -2.59
N PRO A 82 -5.84 -4.62 -3.90
CA PRO A 82 -4.74 -5.47 -4.34
C PRO A 82 -3.41 -4.88 -3.84
N PRO A 83 -2.38 -5.74 -3.63
CA PRO A 83 -1.05 -5.24 -3.31
C PRO A 83 -0.59 -4.27 -4.40
N PRO A 84 0.21 -3.25 -4.04
CA PRO A 84 0.73 -2.31 -5.02
C PRO A 84 1.48 -3.07 -6.12
N ARG A 85 1.10 -2.81 -7.37
CA ARG A 85 1.78 -3.37 -8.56
C ARG A 85 3.06 -2.58 -8.79
N GLN A 86 4.08 -3.22 -9.36
CA GLN A 86 5.20 -2.45 -9.93
C GLN A 86 4.71 -1.65 -11.13
N ASP A 87 4.98 -0.36 -11.15
CA ASP A 87 4.62 0.50 -12.29
C ASP A 87 5.44 0.11 -13.51
N LEU A 88 6.75 -0.09 -13.32
CA LEU A 88 7.69 -0.40 -14.40
C LEU A 88 8.77 -1.39 -13.95
N PHE A 89 9.03 -2.40 -14.77
CA PHE A 89 10.17 -3.29 -14.60
C PHE A 89 11.14 -3.15 -15.78
N PHE A 90 12.42 -2.90 -15.51
CA PHE A 90 13.45 -2.84 -16.53
C PHE A 90 14.03 -4.25 -16.80
N ALA A 91 13.72 -4.76 -17.98
CA ALA A 91 14.34 -5.96 -18.51
C ALA A 91 15.64 -5.59 -19.25
N VAL A 92 16.78 -5.74 -18.59
CA VAL A 92 18.10 -5.30 -19.09
C VAL A 92 18.92 -6.48 -19.60
N LEU A 93 19.49 -6.33 -20.80
CA LEU A 93 20.34 -7.36 -21.42
C LEU A 93 21.78 -6.86 -21.48
N GLY A 94 22.63 -7.49 -20.65
CA GLY A 94 24.03 -7.13 -20.53
C GLY A 94 24.30 -6.03 -19.51
N GLU A 95 25.57 -5.92 -19.13
CA GLU A 95 26.02 -5.03 -18.07
C GLU A 95 25.95 -3.54 -18.45
N ALA A 96 26.13 -3.21 -19.74
CA ALA A 96 26.01 -1.83 -20.23
C ALA A 96 24.57 -1.30 -20.10
N ALA A 97 23.58 -2.09 -20.54
CA ALA A 97 22.16 -1.77 -20.38
C ALA A 97 21.78 -1.60 -18.91
N ARG A 98 22.26 -2.49 -18.03
CA ARG A 98 22.04 -2.37 -16.58
C ARG A 98 22.59 -1.06 -16.03
N ARG A 99 23.84 -0.71 -16.37
CA ARG A 99 24.48 0.53 -15.92
C ARG A 99 23.73 1.78 -16.41
N ALA A 100 23.24 1.76 -17.64
CA ALA A 100 22.46 2.86 -18.22
C ALA A 100 21.05 3.00 -17.62
N ALA A 101 20.41 1.88 -17.25
CA ALA A 101 19.08 1.90 -16.65
C ALA A 101 19.05 2.39 -15.20
N LEU A 102 20.12 2.13 -14.42
CA LEU A 102 20.20 2.49 -12.99
C LEU A 102 19.84 3.96 -12.67
N PRO A 103 20.43 4.98 -13.33
CA PRO A 103 20.09 6.38 -13.04
C PRO A 103 18.63 6.71 -13.38
N VAL A 104 18.08 6.12 -14.45
CA VAL A 104 16.68 6.30 -14.84
C VAL A 104 15.74 5.68 -13.81
N VAL A 105 16.02 4.45 -13.38
CA VAL A 105 15.27 3.76 -12.31
C VAL A 105 15.31 4.58 -11.01
N TYR A 106 16.48 5.11 -10.63
CA TYR A 106 16.62 5.95 -9.45
C TYR A 106 15.78 7.23 -9.54
N ALA A 107 15.82 7.92 -10.69
CA ALA A 107 15.05 9.13 -10.91
C ALA A 107 13.53 8.88 -10.86
N LEU A 108 13.04 7.80 -11.48
CA LEU A 108 11.63 7.42 -11.45
C LEU A 108 11.16 7.08 -10.01
N ARG A 109 11.98 6.37 -9.24
CA ARG A 109 11.70 6.10 -7.81
C ARG A 109 11.58 7.38 -7.00
N ARG A 110 12.41 8.39 -7.27
CA ARG A 110 12.32 9.71 -6.62
C ARG A 110 11.04 10.48 -6.96
N GLN A 111 10.36 10.13 -8.04
CA GLN A 111 9.06 10.67 -8.42
C GLN A 111 7.89 9.88 -7.80
N GLY A 112 8.17 8.86 -6.97
CA GLY A 112 7.16 8.03 -6.30
C GLY A 112 6.71 6.81 -7.10
N LEU A 113 7.33 6.52 -8.25
CA LEU A 113 6.99 5.35 -9.05
C LEU A 113 7.66 4.07 -8.51
N ALA A 114 6.89 2.99 -8.50
CA ALA A 114 7.32 1.66 -8.08
C ALA A 114 8.07 0.97 -9.23
N VAL A 115 9.37 1.28 -9.36
CA VAL A 115 10.23 0.81 -10.46
C VAL A 115 11.30 -0.16 -9.96
N ASP A 116 11.58 -1.23 -10.71
CA ASP A 116 12.71 -2.13 -10.45
C ASP A 116 13.39 -2.62 -11.73
N LEU A 117 14.53 -3.29 -11.63
CA LEU A 117 15.26 -3.88 -12.77
C LEU A 117 15.79 -5.28 -12.45
N ASP A 118 16.24 -6.01 -13.47
CA ASP A 118 16.92 -7.29 -13.24
C ASP A 118 18.37 -7.13 -12.75
N TYR A 119 18.63 -7.64 -11.55
CA TYR A 119 19.97 -7.68 -10.95
C TYR A 119 20.72 -9.00 -11.19
N LEU A 120 20.02 -10.07 -11.56
CA LEU A 120 20.62 -11.42 -11.60
C LEU A 120 21.18 -11.81 -12.96
N GLY A 121 21.04 -10.96 -13.98
CA GLY A 121 21.55 -11.22 -15.33
C GLY A 121 20.76 -12.34 -16.01
N ARG A 122 19.46 -12.43 -15.73
CA ARG A 122 18.61 -13.50 -16.26
C ARG A 122 18.43 -13.33 -17.78
N SER A 123 18.07 -14.40 -18.48
CA SER A 123 17.62 -14.27 -19.87
C SER A 123 16.36 -13.41 -19.98
N LEU A 124 16.13 -12.76 -21.13
CA LEU A 124 14.94 -11.91 -21.36
C LEU A 124 13.65 -12.65 -20.98
N LYS A 125 13.50 -13.90 -21.42
CA LYS A 125 12.33 -14.74 -21.10
C LYS A 125 12.12 -14.90 -19.59
N ALA A 126 13.20 -15.09 -18.83
CA ALA A 126 13.14 -15.23 -17.38
C ALA A 126 12.85 -13.88 -16.69
N GLN A 127 13.37 -12.77 -17.21
CA GLN A 127 13.04 -11.42 -16.74
C GLN A 127 11.55 -11.08 -16.98
N MET A 128 11.02 -11.38 -18.17
CA MET A 128 9.58 -11.20 -18.47
C MET A 128 8.68 -12.02 -17.53
N LYS A 129 9.05 -13.28 -17.25
CA LYS A 129 8.32 -14.12 -16.28
C LYS A 129 8.40 -13.54 -14.86
N TYR A 130 9.55 -13.02 -14.48
CA TYR A 130 9.74 -12.37 -13.17
C TYR A 130 8.91 -11.09 -13.04
N ALA A 131 8.91 -10.24 -14.07
CA ALA A 131 8.08 -9.03 -14.13
C ALA A 131 6.58 -9.36 -14.00
N GLY A 132 6.12 -10.42 -14.68
CA GLY A 132 4.75 -10.91 -14.54
C GLY A 132 4.43 -11.37 -13.11
N ARG A 133 5.36 -12.05 -12.43
CA ARG A 133 5.20 -12.46 -11.02
C ARG A 133 5.15 -11.27 -10.05
N LEU A 134 5.86 -10.19 -10.36
CA LEU A 134 5.78 -8.92 -9.61
C LEU A 134 4.49 -8.14 -9.91
N GLY A 135 3.67 -8.61 -10.86
CA GLY A 135 2.49 -7.90 -11.32
C GLY A 135 2.83 -6.58 -12.00
N ALA A 136 4.01 -6.45 -12.59
CA ALA A 136 4.45 -5.21 -13.25
C ALA A 136 3.47 -4.80 -14.36
N ARG A 137 3.02 -3.55 -14.36
CA ARG A 137 2.11 -3.03 -15.40
C ARG A 137 2.85 -2.83 -16.72
N PHE A 138 4.08 -2.31 -16.65
CA PHE A 138 4.93 -2.12 -17.81
C PHE A 138 6.28 -2.80 -17.67
N VAL A 139 6.86 -3.19 -18.80
CA VAL A 139 8.26 -3.65 -18.89
C VAL A 139 9.02 -2.77 -19.88
N ALA A 140 10.12 -2.14 -19.44
CA ALA A 140 11.07 -1.47 -20.31
C ALA A 140 12.18 -2.45 -20.70
N ILE A 141 12.23 -2.87 -21.95
CA ILE A 141 13.25 -3.76 -22.48
C ILE A 141 14.39 -2.90 -23.02
N LEU A 142 15.60 -3.14 -22.51
CA LEU A 142 16.81 -2.44 -22.89
C LEU A 142 17.91 -3.45 -23.21
N GLY A 143 18.16 -3.67 -24.50
CA GLY A 143 19.34 -4.36 -25.00
C GLY A 143 20.38 -3.39 -25.56
N GLU A 144 21.36 -3.95 -26.27
CA GLU A 144 22.45 -3.20 -26.88
C GLU A 144 21.95 -2.27 -28.00
N SER A 145 21.06 -2.77 -28.87
CA SER A 145 20.44 -1.99 -29.96
C SER A 145 19.56 -0.84 -29.47
N GLU A 146 18.86 -1.01 -28.35
CA GLU A 146 18.04 0.04 -27.76
C GLU A 146 18.93 1.10 -27.10
N LEU A 147 20.00 0.65 -26.43
CA LEU A 147 20.96 1.51 -25.77
C LEU A 147 21.71 2.40 -26.77
N GLU A 148 22.16 1.85 -27.90
CA GLU A 148 22.82 2.61 -28.98
C GLU A 148 21.92 3.72 -29.53
N ARG A 149 20.61 3.47 -29.58
CA ARG A 149 19.61 4.43 -30.06
C ARG A 149 19.10 5.38 -28.97
N GLY A 150 19.51 5.19 -27.71
CA GLY A 150 19.03 5.99 -26.58
C GLY A 150 17.55 5.81 -26.27
N VAL A 151 16.98 4.64 -26.60
CA VAL A 151 15.55 4.32 -26.38
C VAL A 151 15.39 3.07 -25.51
N VAL A 152 14.16 2.79 -25.10
CA VAL A 152 13.72 1.51 -24.54
C VAL A 152 12.45 1.07 -25.24
N VAL A 153 12.26 -0.24 -25.37
CA VAL A 153 10.98 -0.79 -25.80
C VAL A 153 10.09 -0.92 -24.56
N LEU A 154 9.11 -0.02 -24.44
CA LEU A 154 8.11 -0.05 -23.39
C LEU A 154 6.96 -0.97 -23.80
N ARG A 155 6.80 -2.08 -23.07
CA ARG A 155 5.73 -3.05 -23.25
C ARG A 155 4.66 -2.89 -22.17
N ASP A 156 3.41 -2.75 -22.59
CA ASP A 156 2.24 -2.88 -21.72
C ASP A 156 1.95 -4.36 -21.48
N MET A 157 1.93 -4.79 -20.22
CA MET A 157 1.73 -6.20 -19.86
C MET A 157 0.26 -6.60 -19.86
N ASP A 158 -0.66 -5.64 -19.77
CA ASP A 158 -2.10 -5.88 -19.77
C ASP A 158 -2.64 -5.83 -21.23
N GLN A 159 -2.15 -4.93 -22.07
CA GLN A 159 -2.58 -4.78 -23.48
C GLN A 159 -1.68 -5.50 -24.50
N GLY A 160 -0.46 -5.88 -24.12
CA GLY A 160 0.51 -6.53 -25.01
C GLY A 160 1.16 -5.61 -26.05
N GLN A 161 0.80 -4.32 -26.08
CA GLN A 161 1.33 -3.33 -27.01
C GLN A 161 2.77 -2.95 -26.65
N GLN A 162 3.55 -2.58 -27.67
CA GLN A 162 4.94 -2.15 -27.51
C GLN A 162 5.17 -0.85 -28.28
N ARG A 163 5.92 0.06 -27.67
CA ARG A 163 6.38 1.30 -28.30
C ARG A 163 7.78 1.65 -27.84
N GLU A 164 8.51 2.37 -28.67
CA GLU A 164 9.80 2.91 -28.29
C GLU A 164 9.63 4.24 -27.54
N VAL A 165 10.35 4.40 -26.43
CA VAL A 165 10.35 5.61 -25.60
C VAL A 165 11.82 5.99 -25.34
N PRO A 166 12.19 7.27 -25.36
CA PRO A 166 13.53 7.70 -24.97
C PRO A 166 13.94 7.16 -23.59
N LEU A 167 15.20 6.73 -23.43
CA LEU A 167 15.77 6.27 -22.16
C LEU A 167 16.03 7.48 -21.23
N THR A 168 14.96 8.11 -20.77
CA THR A 168 14.97 9.22 -19.83
C THR A 168 13.84 9.04 -18.82
N ALA A 169 14.03 9.55 -17.61
CA ALA A 169 13.02 9.44 -16.56
C ALA A 169 11.77 10.23 -16.93
N GLU A 170 11.93 11.39 -17.57
CA GLU A 170 10.86 12.29 -17.97
C GLU A 170 9.97 11.63 -19.04
N ALA A 171 10.57 11.10 -20.11
CA ALA A 171 9.80 10.46 -21.19
C ALA A 171 9.09 9.19 -20.70
N LEU A 172 9.74 8.40 -19.85
CA LEU A 172 9.12 7.21 -19.27
C LEU A 172 8.00 7.56 -18.30
N ALA A 173 8.19 8.52 -17.40
CA ALA A 173 7.14 8.97 -16.49
C ALA A 173 5.92 9.48 -17.26
N GLN A 174 6.14 10.30 -18.30
CA GLN A 174 5.06 10.77 -19.16
C GLN A 174 4.35 9.61 -19.86
N ALA A 175 5.10 8.67 -20.45
CA ALA A 175 4.53 7.51 -21.12
C ALA A 175 3.68 6.64 -20.17
N LEU A 176 4.13 6.46 -18.92
CA LEU A 176 3.39 5.73 -17.90
C LEU A 176 2.11 6.48 -17.51
N VAL A 177 2.18 7.79 -17.25
CA VAL A 177 1.01 8.60 -16.87
C VAL A 177 -0.05 8.61 -17.97
N GLU A 178 0.36 8.77 -19.23
CA GLU A 178 -0.56 8.73 -20.39
C GLU A 178 -1.28 7.39 -20.49
N ALA A 179 -0.57 6.28 -20.29
CA ALA A 179 -1.14 4.94 -20.37
C ALA A 179 -1.91 4.52 -19.12
N MET A 180 -1.79 5.27 -18.02
CA MET A 180 -2.54 5.07 -16.77
C MET A 180 -3.81 5.93 -16.67
N ARG A 181 -4.01 6.90 -17.57
CA ARG A 181 -5.28 7.63 -17.64
C ARG A 181 -6.41 6.69 -18.09
N PRO A 182 -7.58 6.76 -17.44
CA PRO A 182 -8.74 5.93 -17.77
C PRO A 182 -9.28 6.22 -19.17
#